data_AF-A0A9K3GRE9-F1
#
_entry.id   AF-A0A9K3GRE9-F1
#
_cell.length_a   1.000
_cell.length_b   1.000
_cell.length_c   1.000
_cell.angle_alpha   90.00
_cell.angle_beta   90.00
_cell.angle_gamma   90.00
#
_symmetry.space_group_name_H-M   'P 1'
#
loop_
_entity.id
_entity.type
_entity.pdbx_description
1 polymer ?
#
loop_
_entity_poly.entity_id
_entity_poly.type
_entity_poly.pdbx_seq_one_letter_code
_entity_poly.pdbx_strand_id
1 'polypeptide(L)'
;MKDETYLDYTGSALYQKAQLKDMFDRFEQNLYCNAHSNSACSERTEEEVELVRDTILDWFNASASEYSIIFTAGTTAALKLVGETFPWSE
;
A
#
# COMPACT_ATOMS: atom_id res chain seq x y z
N MET A 1 10.22 12.22 20.70
CA MET A 1 9.25 11.53 21.58
C MET A 1 9.86 11.43 22.96
N LYS A 2 9.70 12.44 23.81
CA LYS A 2 9.94 12.28 25.25
C LYS A 2 8.75 12.86 25.98
N ASP A 3 8.17 12.02 26.83
CA ASP A 3 7.06 12.28 27.75
C ASP A 3 5.70 12.63 27.13
N GLU A 4 5.43 12.13 25.92
CA GLU A 4 4.13 12.28 25.26
C GLU A 4 3.55 10.90 24.91
N THR A 5 2.25 10.70 25.18
CA THR A 5 1.50 9.51 24.79
C THR A 5 0.34 9.92 23.90
N TYR A 6 0.31 9.39 22.69
CA TYR A 6 -0.79 9.62 21.75
C TYR A 6 -1.92 8.62 21.98
N LEU A 7 -3.13 9.12 22.19
CA LEU A 7 -4.31 8.30 22.50
C LEU A 7 -5.39 8.33 21.40
N ASP A 8 -5.25 9.20 20.39
CA ASP A 8 -6.25 9.32 19.31
C ASP A 8 -5.93 8.40 18.13
N TYR A 9 -6.00 7.10 18.35
CA TYR A 9 -5.74 6.12 17.29
C TYR A 9 -6.94 5.92 16.33
N THR A 10 -8.01 6.71 16.48
CA THR A 10 -9.29 6.48 15.79
C THR A 10 -9.30 7.00 14.35
N GLY A 11 -8.58 8.09 14.09
CA GLY A 11 -8.50 8.70 12.76
C GLY A 11 -7.27 8.28 11.96
N SER A 12 -6.11 8.20 12.63
CA SER A 12 -4.85 7.83 11.97
C SER A 12 -3.88 7.20 12.98
N ALA A 13 -3.39 6.02 12.64
CA ALA A 13 -2.33 5.36 13.39
C ALA A 13 -1.00 6.12 13.23
N LEU A 14 -0.22 6.21 14.31
CA LEU A 14 1.16 6.67 14.20
C LEU A 14 2.04 5.59 13.55
N TYR A 15 3.00 6.04 12.74
CA TYR A 15 4.06 5.17 12.24
C TYR A 15 4.86 4.55 13.40
N GLN A 16 5.33 3.34 13.19
CA GLN A 16 6.26 2.68 14.11
C GLN A 16 7.71 3.00 13.73
N LYS A 17 8.59 3.12 14.73
CA LYS A 17 10.03 3.35 14.49
C LYS A 17 10.64 2.26 13.61
N ALA A 18 10.19 1.01 13.75
CA ALA A 18 10.63 -0.10 12.93
C ALA A 18 10.29 0.12 11.45
N GLN A 19 9.04 0.49 11.14
CA GLN A 19 8.60 0.79 9.77
C GLN A 19 9.45 1.87 9.10
N LEU A 20 9.77 2.94 9.83
CA LEU A 20 10.67 3.98 9.31
C LEU A 20 12.05 3.40 9.01
N LYS A 21 12.66 2.70 9.97
CA LYS A 21 13.99 2.11 9.79
C LYS A 21 14.04 1.18 8.58
N ASP A 22 13.08 0.28 8.46
CA ASP A 22 13.01 -0.69 7.37
C ASP A 22 12.84 0.00 6.01
N MET A 23 12.00 1.04 5.95
CA MET A 23 11.82 1.84 4.72
C MET A 23 13.11 2.56 4.30
N PHE A 24 13.81 3.20 5.26
CA PHE A 24 15.07 3.88 4.97
C PHE A 24 16.15 2.88 4.52
N ASP A 25 16.34 1.79 5.25
CA ASP A 25 17.31 0.75 4.91
C ASP A 25 17.03 0.20 3.49
N ARG A 26 15.75 -0.01 3.12
CA ARG A 26 15.36 -0.48 1.79
C ARG A 26 15.65 0.52 0.68
N PHE A 27 15.38 1.81 0.88
CA PHE A 27 15.64 2.85 -0.12
C PHE A 27 17.13 3.22 -0.25
N GLU A 28 17.92 3.05 0.80
CA GLU A 28 19.37 3.25 0.71
C GLU A 28 20.08 2.12 -0.06
N GLN A 29 19.56 0.90 0.04
CA GLN A 29 20.16 -0.28 -0.57
C GLN A 29 19.68 -0.55 -2.00
N ASN A 30 18.53 0.00 -2.40
CA ASN A 30 17.90 -0.30 -3.68
C ASN A 30 17.47 0.97 -4.40
N LEU A 31 17.66 0.97 -5.71
CA LEU A 31 17.11 2.00 -6.60
C LEU A 31 15.75 1.52 -7.10
N TYR A 32 14.71 2.26 -6.75
CA TYR A 32 13.37 2.13 -7.29
C TYR A 32 13.07 3.29 -8.25
N CYS A 33 12.32 3.00 -9.30
CA CYS A 33 11.94 3.96 -10.32
C CYS A 33 10.57 3.61 -10.88
N ASN A 34 10.12 4.33 -11.90
CA ASN A 34 8.84 4.09 -12.54
C ASN A 34 8.76 2.65 -13.06
N ALA A 35 7.81 1.87 -12.54
CA ALA A 35 7.56 0.46 -12.81
C ALA A 35 7.26 0.12 -14.29
N HIS A 36 7.00 1.12 -15.12
CA HIS A 36 6.77 0.95 -16.56
C HIS A 36 8.01 1.21 -17.42
N SER A 37 9.17 1.47 -16.81
CA SER A 37 10.42 1.66 -17.54
C SER A 37 11.01 0.31 -17.92
N ASN A 38 11.68 0.18 -19.06
CA ASN A 38 12.40 -1.07 -19.36
C ASN A 38 13.81 -1.04 -18.73
N SER A 39 13.91 -1.40 -17.44
CA SER A 39 15.18 -1.44 -16.70
C SER A 39 15.10 -2.31 -15.44
N ALA A 40 16.24 -2.80 -14.95
CA ALA A 40 16.35 -3.61 -13.72
C ALA A 40 15.88 -2.88 -12.44
N CYS A 41 15.80 -1.56 -12.47
CA CYS A 41 15.22 -0.78 -11.36
C CYS A 41 13.68 -0.80 -11.41
N SER A 42 13.12 -0.84 -12.61
CA SER A 42 11.68 -0.90 -12.83
C SER A 42 11.11 -2.25 -12.43
N GLU A 43 11.80 -3.34 -12.82
CA GLU A 43 11.46 -4.71 -12.42
C GLU A 43 11.41 -4.82 -10.89
N ARG A 44 12.41 -4.27 -10.18
CA ARG A 44 12.39 -4.23 -8.71
C ARG A 44 11.22 -3.45 -8.13
N THR A 45 10.84 -2.31 -8.73
CA THR A 45 9.64 -1.59 -8.28
C THR A 45 8.38 -2.44 -8.50
N GLU A 46 8.26 -3.12 -9.64
CA GLU A 46 7.12 -3.98 -9.96
C GLU A 46 7.03 -5.17 -8.99
N GLU A 47 8.14 -5.87 -8.74
CA GLU A 47 8.23 -6.97 -7.76
C GLU A 47 7.75 -6.54 -6.37
N GLU A 48 8.14 -5.34 -5.92
CA GLU A 48 7.72 -4.81 -4.62
C GLU A 48 6.24 -4.44 -4.57
N VAL A 49 5.67 -3.95 -5.68
CA VAL A 49 4.23 -3.69 -5.77
C VAL A 49 3.47 -5.00 -5.69
N GLU A 50 3.88 -6.04 -6.44
CA GLU A 50 3.23 -7.35 -6.42
C GLU A 50 3.37 -8.04 -5.05
N LEU A 51 4.53 -7.96 -4.40
CA LEU A 51 4.71 -8.45 -3.03
C LEU A 51 3.70 -7.82 -2.05
N VAL A 52 3.46 -6.51 -2.17
CA VAL A 52 2.47 -5.81 -1.32
C VAL A 52 1.05 -6.28 -1.65
N ARG A 53 0.72 -6.56 -2.91
CA ARG A 53 -0.59 -7.10 -3.29
C ARG A 53 -0.84 -8.46 -2.64
N ASP A 54 0.13 -9.37 -2.77
CA ASP A 54 0.05 -10.71 -2.20
C ASP A 54 -0.08 -10.64 -0.67
N THR A 55 0.74 -9.80 -0.03
CA THR A 55 0.67 -9.59 1.44
C THR A 55 -0.71 -9.11 1.90
N ILE A 56 -1.35 -8.21 1.15
CA ILE A 56 -2.69 -7.71 1.48
C ILE A 56 -3.75 -8.80 1.26
N LEU A 57 -3.68 -9.53 0.14
CA LEU A 57 -4.62 -10.62 -0.15
C LEU A 57 -4.55 -11.71 0.92
N ASP A 58 -3.34 -12.13 1.29
CA ASP A 58 -3.10 -13.10 2.36
C ASP A 58 -3.65 -12.60 3.71
N TRP A 59 -3.43 -11.33 4.04
CA TRP A 59 -3.95 -10.73 5.27
C TRP A 59 -5.48 -10.80 5.36
N PHE A 60 -6.18 -10.61 4.24
CA PHE A 60 -7.64 -10.72 4.17
C PHE A 60 -8.14 -12.13 3.86
N ASN A 61 -7.25 -13.12 3.73
CA ASN A 61 -7.57 -14.48 3.29
C ASN A 61 -8.39 -14.48 1.97
N ALA A 62 -7.98 -13.63 1.03
CA ALA A 62 -8.60 -13.43 -0.26
C ALA A 62 -7.76 -14.08 -1.38
N SER A 63 -8.37 -14.91 -2.22
CA SER A 63 -7.64 -15.55 -3.33
C SER A 63 -7.34 -14.56 -4.45
N ALA A 64 -6.10 -14.52 -4.95
CA ALA A 64 -5.71 -13.78 -6.15
C ALA A 64 -6.46 -14.22 -7.43
N SER A 65 -7.08 -15.40 -7.43
CA SER A 65 -7.92 -15.87 -8.54
C SER A 65 -9.31 -15.22 -8.59
N GLU A 66 -9.76 -14.64 -7.48
CA GLU A 66 -11.10 -14.07 -7.30
C GLU A 66 -11.05 -12.56 -7.02
N TYR A 67 -10.03 -12.12 -6.29
CA TYR A 67 -9.88 -10.75 -5.82
C TYR A 67 -8.62 -10.12 -6.38
N SER A 68 -8.70 -8.82 -6.65
CA SER A 68 -7.56 -7.98 -7.03
C SER A 68 -7.43 -6.82 -6.05
N ILE A 69 -6.19 -6.41 -5.79
CA ILE A 69 -5.91 -5.20 -5.00
C ILE A 69 -5.90 -3.99 -5.92
N ILE A 70 -6.56 -2.90 -5.51
CA ILE A 70 -6.51 -1.61 -6.20
C ILE A 70 -6.01 -0.55 -5.22
N PHE A 71 -4.81 -0.03 -5.48
CA PHE A 71 -4.26 1.08 -4.71
C PHE A 71 -4.94 2.39 -5.13
N THR A 72 -5.47 3.11 -4.15
CA THR A 72 -6.08 4.43 -4.35
C THR A 72 -5.39 5.45 -3.44
N ALA A 73 -5.70 6.73 -3.61
CA ALA A 73 -5.14 7.79 -2.76
C ALA A 73 -5.58 7.72 -1.28
N GLY A 74 -6.49 6.79 -0.93
CA GLY A 74 -6.95 6.55 0.43
C GLY A 74 -8.43 6.13 0.46
N THR A 75 -8.95 5.87 1.67
CA THR A 75 -10.31 5.34 1.87
C THR A 75 -11.39 6.18 1.18
N THR A 76 -11.38 7.50 1.34
CA THR A 76 -12.38 8.39 0.72
C THR A 76 -12.33 8.33 -0.81
N ALA A 77 -11.13 8.24 -1.40
CA ALA A 77 -10.98 8.12 -2.85
C ALA A 77 -11.49 6.76 -3.36
N ALA A 78 -11.22 5.67 -2.63
CA ALA A 78 -11.76 4.35 -2.94
C ALA A 78 -13.30 4.32 -2.89
N LEU A 79 -13.89 4.87 -1.82
CA LEU A 79 -15.35 4.93 -1.67
C LEU A 79 -16.00 5.78 -2.76
N LYS A 80 -15.38 6.91 -3.12
CA LYS A 80 -15.84 7.74 -4.25
C LYS A 80 -15.80 6.95 -5.55
N LEU A 81 -14.70 6.25 -5.84
CA LEU A 81 -14.56 5.44 -7.04
C LEU A 81 -15.67 4.40 -7.14
N VAL A 82 -15.97 3.67 -6.05
CA VAL A 82 -17.09 2.71 -6.02
C VAL A 82 -18.43 3.42 -6.21
N GLY A 83 -18.66 4.52 -5.49
CA GLY A 83 -19.90 5.29 -5.58
C GLY A 83 -20.21 5.79 -7.00
N GLU A 84 -19.20 6.24 -7.72
CA GLU A 84 -19.35 6.79 -9.08
C GLU A 84 -19.40 5.72 -10.18
N THR A 85 -18.89 4.51 -9.94
CA THR A 85 -18.72 3.49 -10.99
C THR A 85 -19.59 2.23 -10.80
N PHE A 86 -20.11 1.98 -9.60
CA PHE A 86 -20.94 0.80 -9.35
C PHE A 86 -22.29 0.94 -10.10
N PRO A 87 -22.78 -0.12 -10.77
CA PRO A 87 -24.03 -0.08 -11.51
C PRO A 87 -25.22 -0.18 -10.57
N TRP A 88 -25.56 0.92 -9.88
CA TRP A 88 -26.62 0.94 -8.85
C TRP A 88 -28.03 0.62 -9.35
N SER A 89 -28.27 0.77 -10.65
CA SER A 89 -29.59 0.65 -11.29
C SER A 89 -29.71 -0.54 -12.23
N GLU A 90 -28.68 -1.39 -12.31
CA GLU A 90 -28.78 -2.72 -12.93
C GLU A 90 -29.09 -3.78 -11.87
#